data_AF-K1SDN3-F1
#
_entry.id   AF-K1SDN3-F1
#
_cell.length_a   1.000
_cell.length_b   1.000
_cell.length_c   1.000
_cell.angle_alpha   90.00
_cell.angle_beta   90.00
_cell.angle_gamma   90.00
#
_symmetry.space_group_name_H-M   'P 1'
#
loop_
_entity.id
_entity.type
_entity.pdbx_description
1 polymer ?
#
loop_
_entity_poly.entity_id
_entity_poly.type
_entity_poly.pdbx_seq_one_letter_code
_entity_poly.pdbx_strand_id
1 'polypeptide(L)'
;MTGTYYTAGAREIIARAVVGEIWNEFPDEAVKAQAVAEYTYIKKNNEMGVSPTTALKTDVYDRIYKLVDEVLGEAIYYNGEMIQSVFFASSCGYTNSAENVWGVDYPYLRSVDCPLDKTTDPNWGSTDSYSSDYIKNAVQNTLGIALTGDPSKWFK
;
A
#
# COMPACT_ATOMS: atom_id res chain seq x y z
N MET A 1 3.00 -4.75 19.29
CA MET A 1 4.15 -4.84 18.37
C MET A 1 5.41 -5.02 19.19
N THR A 2 6.03 -6.19 19.14
CA THR A 2 7.42 -6.40 19.61
C THR A 2 8.33 -5.89 18.49
N GLY A 3 8.59 -4.59 18.45
CA GLY A 3 9.38 -3.98 17.39
C GLY A 3 10.87 -4.21 17.60
N THR A 4 11.50 -5.04 16.79
CA THR A 4 12.95 -5.03 16.63
C THR A 4 13.31 -3.89 15.67
N TYR A 5 14.14 -2.95 16.11
CA TYR A 5 14.68 -1.93 15.21
C TYR A 5 15.72 -2.55 14.27
N TYR A 6 15.67 -2.18 13.01
CA TYR A 6 16.65 -2.60 12.00
C TYR A 6 17.33 -1.37 11.41
N THR A 7 18.66 -1.35 11.48
CA THR A 7 19.49 -0.27 10.94
C THR A 7 20.48 -0.85 9.95
N ALA A 8 20.47 -0.33 8.72
CA ALA A 8 21.39 -0.70 7.65
C ALA A 8 21.53 0.46 6.64
N GLY A 9 22.34 0.26 5.60
CA GLY A 9 22.46 1.21 4.50
C GLY A 9 21.14 1.33 3.72
N ALA A 10 20.89 2.52 3.13
CA ALA A 10 19.67 2.80 2.39
C ALA A 10 19.38 1.75 1.31
N ARG A 11 20.39 1.40 0.50
CA ARG A 11 20.28 0.35 -0.52
C ARG A 11 19.70 -0.97 0.01
N GLU A 12 20.18 -1.42 1.17
CA GLU A 12 19.74 -2.67 1.80
C GLU A 12 18.29 -2.56 2.27
N ILE A 13 17.95 -1.48 2.97
CA ILE A 13 16.60 -1.27 3.50
C ILE A 13 15.59 -1.18 2.34
N ILE A 14 15.89 -0.38 1.30
CA ILE A 14 14.98 -0.20 0.17
C ILE A 14 14.81 -1.50 -0.61
N ALA A 15 15.88 -2.23 -0.90
CA ALA A 15 15.76 -3.49 -1.63
C ALA A 15 14.93 -4.53 -0.87
N ARG A 16 15.09 -4.61 0.46
CA ARG A 16 14.29 -5.48 1.34
C ARG A 16 12.84 -5.06 1.49
N ALA A 17 12.56 -3.76 1.46
CA ALA A 17 11.20 -3.22 1.48
C ALA A 17 10.49 -3.51 0.15
N VAL A 18 11.16 -3.29 -0.98
CA VAL A 18 10.61 -3.55 -2.33
C VAL A 18 10.12 -4.99 -2.48
N VAL A 19 10.92 -5.99 -2.10
CA VAL A 19 10.48 -7.40 -2.15
C VAL A 19 9.42 -7.76 -1.09
N GLY A 20 9.22 -6.91 -0.09
CA GLY A 20 8.13 -7.03 0.87
C GLY A 20 6.77 -6.64 0.27
N GLU A 21 6.78 -5.75 -0.73
CA GLU A 21 5.57 -5.15 -1.31
C GLU A 21 5.22 -5.70 -2.69
N ILE A 22 6.22 -5.96 -3.55
CA ILE A 22 6.00 -6.41 -4.93
C ILE A 22 6.87 -7.61 -5.31
N TRP A 23 6.40 -8.37 -6.29
CA TRP A 23 7.06 -9.58 -6.77
C TRP A 23 8.25 -9.25 -7.68
N ASN A 24 9.26 -10.13 -7.69
CA ASN A 24 10.46 -9.94 -8.52
C ASN A 24 10.16 -9.94 -10.02
N GLU A 25 9.07 -10.55 -10.46
CA GLU A 25 8.65 -10.65 -11.85
C GLU A 25 8.03 -9.35 -12.39
N PHE A 26 7.78 -8.36 -11.53
CA PHE A 26 7.21 -7.08 -11.95
C PHE A 26 8.15 -6.35 -12.93
N PRO A 27 7.61 -5.57 -13.89
CA PRO A 27 8.40 -4.80 -14.83
C PRO A 27 9.45 -3.93 -14.13
N ASP A 28 10.63 -3.79 -14.75
CA ASP A 28 11.76 -3.05 -14.18
C ASP A 28 11.36 -1.64 -13.69
N GLU A 29 10.59 -0.91 -14.50
CA GLU A 29 10.13 0.45 -14.16
C GLU A 29 9.11 0.47 -13.01
N ALA A 30 8.30 -0.58 -12.85
CA ALA A 30 7.41 -0.70 -11.69
C ALA A 30 8.20 -0.94 -10.40
N VAL A 31 9.26 -1.76 -10.49
CA VAL A 31 10.18 -2.00 -9.37
C VAL A 31 10.91 -0.73 -8.96
N LYS A 32 11.40 0.05 -9.93
CA LYS A 32 12.04 1.35 -9.69
C LYS A 32 11.06 2.35 -9.07
N ALA A 33 9.84 2.44 -9.59
CA ALA A 33 8.81 3.31 -9.01
C ALA A 33 8.51 2.95 -7.54
N GLN A 34 8.41 1.66 -7.22
CA GLN A 34 8.25 1.21 -5.82
C GLN A 34 9.47 1.58 -4.96
N ALA A 35 10.69 1.42 -5.48
CA ALA A 35 11.91 1.79 -4.75
C ALA A 35 11.96 3.29 -4.40
N VAL A 36 11.56 4.16 -5.33
CA VAL A 36 11.47 5.61 -5.09
C VAL A 36 10.36 5.95 -4.09
N ALA A 37 9.21 5.26 -4.15
CA ALA A 37 8.11 5.44 -3.20
C ALA A 37 8.50 5.03 -1.77
N GLU A 38 9.17 3.89 -1.61
CA GLU A 38 9.72 3.40 -0.34
C GLU A 38 10.78 4.37 0.22
N TYR A 39 11.72 4.80 -0.62
CA TYR A 39 12.76 5.74 -0.22
C TYR A 39 12.15 7.06 0.25
N THR A 40 11.16 7.59 -0.48
CA THR A 40 10.43 8.81 -0.09
C THR A 40 9.75 8.63 1.27
N TYR A 41 9.03 7.52 1.47
CA TYR A 41 8.32 7.23 2.73
C TYR A 41 9.29 7.12 3.91
N ILE A 42 10.33 6.30 3.78
CA ILE A 42 11.29 6.04 4.85
C ILE A 42 12.06 7.32 5.20
N LYS A 43 12.56 8.05 4.19
CA LYS A 43 13.33 9.27 4.41
C LYS A 43 12.47 10.35 5.06
N LYS A 44 11.25 10.58 4.58
CA LYS A 44 10.31 11.54 5.17
C LYS A 44 10.03 11.25 6.64
N ASN A 45 9.73 9.99 6.99
CA ASN A 45 9.48 9.62 8.38
C ASN A 45 10.71 9.84 9.26
N ASN A 46 11.90 9.45 8.78
CA ASN A 46 13.15 9.70 9.50
C ASN A 46 13.39 11.20 9.73
N GLU A 47 13.16 12.06 8.72
CA GLU A 47 13.27 13.52 8.85
C GLU A 47 12.24 14.13 9.81
N MET A 48 11.08 13.49 9.95
CA MET A 48 10.06 13.85 10.95
C MET A 48 10.37 13.28 12.35
N GLY A 49 11.47 12.55 12.53
CA GLY A 49 11.81 11.90 13.80
C GLY A 49 10.94 10.70 14.15
N VAL A 50 10.23 10.14 13.15
CA VAL A 50 9.35 8.98 13.29
C VAL A 50 10.05 7.76 12.68
N SER A 51 10.05 6.64 13.40
CA SER A 51 10.55 5.37 12.82
C SER A 51 9.52 4.80 11.84
N PRO A 52 9.82 4.71 10.54
CA PRO A 52 8.90 4.12 9.56
C PRO A 52 8.69 2.63 9.84
N THR A 53 7.51 2.13 9.47
CA THR A 53 7.18 0.70 9.53
C THR A 53 7.05 0.17 8.10
N THR A 54 7.88 -0.81 7.74
CA THR A 54 7.89 -1.45 6.42
C THR A 54 8.15 -2.95 6.59
N ALA A 55 7.62 -3.77 5.69
CA ALA A 55 7.89 -5.21 5.66
C ALA A 55 9.27 -5.45 5.04
N LEU A 56 10.23 -5.90 5.86
CA LEU A 56 11.59 -6.18 5.38
C LEU A 56 11.82 -7.69 5.21
N LYS A 57 11.77 -8.18 3.97
CA LYS A 57 12.15 -9.58 3.64
C LYS A 57 13.66 -9.74 3.63
N THR A 58 14.17 -10.96 3.76
CA THR A 58 15.63 -11.24 3.80
C THR A 58 16.16 -11.82 2.50
N ASP A 59 15.27 -12.40 1.70
CA ASP A 59 15.50 -13.01 0.40
C ASP A 59 15.34 -11.96 -0.70
N VAL A 60 16.40 -11.18 -0.92
CA VAL A 60 16.44 -10.15 -1.98
C VAL A 60 17.17 -10.69 -3.20
N TYR A 61 16.55 -10.55 -4.37
CA TYR A 61 17.15 -10.96 -5.64
C TYR A 61 18.18 -9.93 -6.12
N ASP A 62 19.28 -10.37 -6.73
CA ASP A 62 20.32 -9.49 -7.32
C ASP A 62 19.75 -8.48 -8.32
N ARG A 63 18.68 -8.86 -9.04
CA ARG A 63 17.97 -7.95 -9.95
C ARG A 63 17.38 -6.75 -9.22
N ILE A 64 16.75 -6.96 -8.05
CA ILE A 64 16.14 -5.89 -7.26
C ILE A 64 17.21 -4.92 -6.79
N TYR A 65 18.34 -5.43 -6.31
CA TYR A 65 19.46 -4.59 -5.93
C TYR A 65 19.95 -3.69 -7.07
N LYS A 66 20.09 -4.21 -8.30
CA LYS A 66 20.49 -3.40 -9.46
C LYS A 66 19.48 -2.30 -9.78
N LEU A 67 18.19 -2.64 -9.77
CA LEU A 67 17.12 -1.68 -10.06
C LEU A 67 17.01 -0.60 -8.97
N VAL A 68 17.22 -0.96 -7.70
CA VAL A 68 17.32 0.00 -6.59
C VAL A 68 18.51 0.92 -6.77
N ASP A 69 19.68 0.39 -7.14
CA ASP A 69 20.89 1.19 -7.36
C ASP A 69 20.70 2.26 -8.46
N GLU A 70 19.86 2.00 -9.46
CA GLU A 70 19.57 2.94 -10.55
C GLU A 70 18.78 4.18 -10.12
N VAL A 71 18.02 4.10 -9.02
CA VAL A 71 17.14 5.19 -8.55
C VAL A 71 17.41 5.58 -7.08
N LEU A 72 18.46 5.04 -6.48
CA LEU A 72 18.76 5.26 -5.07
C LEU A 72 19.06 6.74 -4.81
N GLY A 73 18.29 7.36 -3.92
CA GLY A 73 18.42 8.77 -3.58
C GLY A 73 17.39 9.67 -4.27
N GLU A 74 16.66 9.16 -5.26
CA GLU A 74 15.49 9.85 -5.81
C GLU A 74 14.33 9.81 -4.81
N ALA A 75 13.63 10.94 -4.68
CA ALA A 75 12.44 11.05 -3.85
C ALA A 75 11.39 11.91 -4.56
N ILE A 76 10.13 11.72 -4.19
CA ILE A 76 8.99 12.39 -4.81
C ILE A 76 8.64 13.64 -4.01
N TYR A 77 8.57 14.79 -4.69
CA TYR A 77 8.34 16.09 -4.09
C TYR A 77 7.10 16.78 -4.66
N TYR A 78 6.42 17.54 -3.81
CA TYR A 78 5.40 18.50 -4.20
C TYR A 78 5.68 19.82 -3.48
N ASN A 79 5.80 20.90 -4.24
CA ASN A 79 6.16 22.24 -3.72
C ASN A 79 7.43 22.26 -2.83
N GLY A 80 8.42 21.44 -3.16
CA GLY A 80 9.71 21.38 -2.46
C GLY A 80 9.73 20.49 -1.21
N GLU A 81 8.59 19.91 -0.83
CA GLU A 81 8.49 18.97 0.30
C GLU A 81 8.26 17.54 -0.17
N MET A 82 8.83 16.55 0.54
CA MET A 82 8.58 15.15 0.23
C MET A 82 7.10 14.80 0.44
N ILE A 83 6.51 14.12 -0.54
CA ILE A 83 5.10 13.74 -0.48
C ILE A 83 4.85 12.64 0.56
N GLN A 84 3.58 12.45 0.91
CA GLN A 84 3.14 11.18 1.48
C GLN A 84 2.99 10.16 0.34
N SER A 85 4.00 9.30 0.14
CA SER A 85 4.07 8.31 -0.94
C SER A 85 3.30 7.03 -0.61
N VAL A 86 1.99 7.13 -0.41
CA VAL A 86 1.13 5.94 -0.23
C VAL A 86 1.03 5.13 -1.53
N PHE A 87 0.99 3.82 -1.39
CA PHE A 87 0.75 2.86 -2.46
C PHE A 87 -0.16 1.74 -1.93
N PHE A 88 -0.74 0.96 -2.84
CA PHE A 88 -1.63 -0.15 -2.52
C PHE A 88 -1.64 -1.16 -3.68
N ALA A 89 -2.10 -2.39 -3.41
CA ALA A 89 -1.91 -3.52 -4.33
C ALA A 89 -2.68 -3.39 -5.65
N SER A 90 -3.93 -2.94 -5.60
CA SER A 90 -4.81 -2.86 -6.77
C SER A 90 -6.01 -1.96 -6.50
N SER A 91 -6.47 -1.24 -7.52
CA SER A 91 -7.65 -0.39 -7.46
C SER A 91 -8.90 -1.08 -8.01
N CYS A 92 -10.05 -0.41 -7.87
CA CYS A 92 -11.29 -0.80 -8.54
C CYS A 92 -11.49 -0.04 -9.87
N GLY A 93 -10.38 0.39 -10.50
CA GLY A 93 -10.34 1.09 -11.78
C GLY A 93 -9.95 2.57 -11.65
N TYR A 94 -10.03 3.11 -10.44
CA TYR A 94 -9.57 4.45 -10.10
C TYR A 94 -8.86 4.41 -8.75
N THR A 95 -7.82 5.21 -8.59
CA THR A 95 -7.29 5.50 -7.25
C THR A 95 -8.29 6.33 -6.45
N ASN A 96 -8.15 6.37 -5.12
CA ASN A 96 -8.95 7.26 -4.28
C ASN A 96 -8.21 8.56 -3.97
N SER A 97 -8.96 9.67 -3.88
CA SER A 97 -8.45 10.89 -3.27
C SER A 97 -8.20 10.67 -1.77
N ALA A 98 -7.14 11.25 -1.23
CA ALA A 98 -6.82 11.14 0.20
C ALA A 98 -7.95 11.67 1.11
N GLU A 99 -8.70 12.67 0.65
CA GLU A 99 -9.87 13.23 1.34
C GLU A 99 -10.94 12.16 1.61
N ASN A 100 -11.19 11.27 0.65
CA ASN A 100 -12.22 10.24 0.76
C ASN A 100 -11.81 9.08 1.68
N VAL A 101 -10.50 8.85 1.85
CA VAL A 101 -9.98 7.73 2.65
C VAL A 101 -9.63 8.17 4.06
N TRP A 102 -8.99 9.32 4.20
CA TRP A 102 -8.42 9.80 5.47
C TRP A 102 -8.94 11.18 5.91
N GLY A 103 -9.82 11.83 5.13
CA GLY A 103 -10.37 13.14 5.46
C GLY A 103 -9.40 14.31 5.31
N VAL A 104 -8.25 14.10 4.65
CA VAL A 104 -7.21 15.13 4.43
C VAL A 104 -7.00 15.31 2.94
N ASP A 105 -7.04 16.57 2.48
CA ASP A 105 -6.77 16.90 1.08
C ASP A 105 -5.27 17.10 0.83
N TYR A 106 -4.70 16.23 -0.01
CA TYR A 106 -3.37 16.40 -0.57
C TYR A 106 -3.50 16.60 -2.09
N PRO A 107 -3.02 17.73 -2.66
CA PRO A 107 -3.17 18.01 -4.09
C PRO A 107 -2.57 16.94 -5.03
N TYR A 108 -1.61 16.16 -4.53
CA TYR A 108 -0.94 15.08 -5.25
C TYR A 108 -1.55 13.68 -5.00
N LEU A 109 -2.51 13.53 -4.06
CA LEU A 109 -3.25 12.29 -3.83
C LEU A 109 -4.71 12.49 -4.21
N ARG A 110 -4.94 12.57 -5.53
CA ARG A 110 -6.26 12.72 -6.14
C ARG A 110 -6.62 11.46 -6.91
N SER A 111 -7.91 11.19 -7.00
CA SER A 111 -8.42 10.09 -7.81
C SER A 111 -8.00 10.26 -9.27
N VAL A 112 -7.36 9.23 -9.81
CA VAL A 112 -6.97 9.11 -11.22
C VAL A 112 -7.37 7.74 -11.76
N ASP A 113 -7.62 7.67 -13.07
CA ASP A 113 -7.93 6.42 -13.77
C ASP A 113 -6.75 5.45 -13.71
N CYS A 114 -7.03 4.17 -13.45
CA CYS A 114 -6.06 3.08 -13.41
C CYS A 114 -6.56 1.91 -14.27
N PRO A 115 -6.46 2.02 -15.61
CA PRO A 115 -7.09 1.07 -16.52
C PRO A 115 -6.41 -0.31 -16.52
N LEU A 116 -5.14 -0.39 -16.09
CA LEU A 116 -4.36 -1.62 -16.15
C LEU A 116 -4.80 -2.64 -15.11
N ASP A 117 -5.20 -2.22 -13.91
CA ASP A 117 -5.59 -3.13 -12.81
C ASP A 117 -6.63 -4.15 -13.23
N LYS A 118 -7.63 -3.71 -14.01
CA LYS A 118 -8.68 -4.59 -14.56
C LYS A 118 -8.15 -5.73 -15.43
N THR A 119 -7.01 -5.53 -16.08
CA THR A 119 -6.42 -6.47 -17.03
C THR A 119 -5.21 -7.21 -16.47
N THR A 120 -4.54 -6.67 -15.45
CA THR A 120 -3.27 -7.18 -14.94
C THR A 120 -3.35 -7.72 -13.52
N ASP A 121 -4.30 -7.30 -12.70
CA ASP A 121 -4.43 -7.82 -11.34
C ASP A 121 -5.20 -9.16 -11.33
N PRO A 122 -4.57 -10.26 -10.88
CA PRO A 122 -5.24 -11.56 -10.77
C PRO A 122 -6.41 -11.57 -9.77
N ASN A 123 -6.47 -10.60 -8.85
CA ASN A 123 -7.52 -10.50 -7.84
C ASN A 123 -8.69 -9.61 -8.28
N TRP A 124 -8.61 -9.01 -9.47
CA TRP A 124 -9.67 -8.13 -9.96
C TRP A 124 -11.01 -8.87 -10.05
N GLY A 125 -12.03 -8.30 -9.41
CA GLY A 125 -13.37 -8.87 -9.40
C GLY A 125 -13.49 -10.16 -8.58
N SER A 126 -12.53 -10.43 -7.69
CA SER A 126 -12.65 -11.52 -6.72
C SER A 126 -13.92 -11.38 -5.88
N THR A 127 -14.60 -12.51 -5.66
CA THR A 127 -15.82 -12.59 -4.88
C THR A 127 -15.64 -13.56 -3.74
N ASP A 128 -16.15 -13.19 -2.57
CA ASP A 128 -16.22 -14.07 -1.40
C ASP A 128 -17.66 -14.16 -0.90
N SER A 129 -18.01 -15.23 -0.20
CA SER A 129 -19.39 -15.51 0.22
C SER A 129 -19.46 -15.94 1.67
N TYR A 130 -20.33 -15.28 2.43
CA TYR A 130 -20.52 -15.51 3.85
C TYR A 130 -21.97 -15.90 4.14
N SER A 131 -22.18 -16.74 5.16
CA SER A 131 -23.54 -17.05 5.61
C SER A 131 -24.20 -15.83 6.25
N SER A 132 -25.52 -15.74 6.15
CA SER A 132 -26.29 -14.71 6.84
C SER A 132 -26.05 -14.72 8.35
N ASP A 133 -25.92 -15.90 8.95
CA ASP A 133 -25.61 -16.03 10.38
C ASP A 133 -24.23 -15.49 10.73
N TYR A 134 -23.21 -15.70 9.88
CA TYR A 134 -21.88 -15.11 10.08
C TYR A 134 -21.97 -13.59 10.09
N ILE A 135 -22.59 -13.00 9.06
CA ILE A 135 -22.71 -11.54 8.93
C ILE A 135 -23.51 -10.95 10.10
N LYS A 136 -24.62 -11.58 10.48
CA LYS A 136 -25.43 -11.17 11.64
C LYS A 136 -24.61 -11.13 12.92
N ASN A 137 -23.84 -12.18 13.19
CA ASN A 137 -23.02 -12.26 14.39
C ASN A 137 -21.86 -11.27 14.34
N ALA A 138 -21.22 -11.06 13.20
CA ALA A 138 -20.15 -10.08 13.03
C ALA A 138 -20.65 -8.66 13.33
N VAL A 139 -21.78 -8.25 12.74
CA VAL A 139 -22.37 -6.92 12.97
C VAL A 139 -22.79 -6.74 14.43
N GLN A 140 -23.41 -7.74 15.06
CA GLN A 140 -23.76 -7.67 16.47
C GLN A 140 -22.53 -7.56 17.38
N ASN A 141 -21.49 -8.37 17.14
CA ASN A 141 -20.32 -8.41 18.01
C ASN A 141 -19.43 -7.17 17.85
N THR A 142 -19.36 -6.61 16.65
CA THR A 142 -18.50 -5.44 16.36
C THR A 142 -19.21 -4.12 16.63
N LEU A 143 -20.49 -4.00 16.26
CA LEU A 143 -21.22 -2.73 16.29
C LEU A 143 -22.34 -2.71 17.34
N GLY A 144 -22.67 -3.84 17.95
CA GLY A 144 -23.81 -3.95 18.88
C GLY A 144 -25.18 -3.92 18.20
N ILE A 145 -25.23 -3.97 16.87
CA ILE A 145 -26.46 -3.85 16.08
C ILE A 145 -27.05 -5.24 15.80
N ALA A 146 -28.28 -5.47 16.26
CA ALA A 146 -28.99 -6.73 16.02
C ALA A 146 -29.67 -6.72 14.64
N LEU A 147 -29.10 -7.45 13.69
CA LEU A 147 -29.74 -7.67 12.39
C LEU A 147 -30.86 -8.72 12.52
N THR A 148 -32.08 -8.37 12.09
CA THR A 148 -33.27 -9.22 12.17
C THR A 148 -34.03 -9.26 10.84
N GLY A 149 -34.88 -10.27 10.66
CA GLY A 149 -35.65 -10.45 9.43
C GLY A 149 -34.83 -10.95 8.23
N ASP A 150 -35.29 -10.59 7.03
CA ASP A 150 -34.75 -11.03 5.74
C ASP A 150 -33.34 -10.46 5.47
N PRO A 151 -32.31 -11.32 5.32
CA PRO A 151 -30.93 -10.90 5.06
C PRO A 151 -30.75 -10.00 3.83
N SER A 152 -31.61 -10.14 2.82
CA SER A 152 -31.54 -9.30 1.60
C SER A 152 -31.86 -7.82 1.87
N LYS A 153 -32.34 -7.48 3.07
CA LYS A 153 -32.73 -6.12 3.47
C LYS A 153 -31.80 -5.49 4.51
N TRP A 154 -30.74 -6.19 4.94
CA TRP A 154 -29.85 -5.70 6.00
C TRP A 154 -28.96 -4.54 5.58
N PHE A 155 -28.52 -4.50 4.32
CA PHE A 155 -27.67 -3.45 3.76
C PHE A 155 -28.38 -2.79 2.58
N LYS A 156 -28.27 -1.47 2.49
CA LYS A 156 -28.82 -0.64 1.42
C LYS A 156 -27.80 0.38 0.99
#